data_AF-D3V793-F1
#
_entry.id   AF-D3V793-F1
#
_cell.length_a   1.000
_cell.length_b   1.000
_cell.length_c   1.000
_cell.angle_alpha   90.00
_cell.angle_beta   90.00
_cell.angle_gamma   90.00
#
_symmetry.space_group_name_H-M   'P 1'
#
loop_
_entity.id
_entity.type
_entity.pdbx_description
1 polymer ?
#
loop_
_entity_poly.entity_id
_entity_poly.type
_entity_poly.pdbx_seq_one_letter_code
_entity_poly.pdbx_strand_id
1 'polypeptide(L)'
;MGYSLDFRKRVLAYKDKHSLTFEQTSAHFEISMRTLFRWCNKIEPCMTRDKPATKIPDKVLIADVQNFSDDSQWERAKRLGVS
;
A
#
# COMPACT_ATOMS: atom_id res chain seq x y z
N MET A 1 9.06 -5.28 1.06
CA MET A 1 9.08 -6.73 1.37
C MET A 1 7.79 -7.10 2.08
N GLY A 2 6.79 -7.55 1.32
CA GLY A 2 5.49 -7.89 1.87
C GLY A 2 5.13 -9.31 1.51
N TYR A 3 4.76 -10.12 2.50
CA TYR A 3 4.13 -11.41 2.26
C TYR A 3 2.89 -11.23 1.38
N SER A 4 2.71 -12.11 0.39
CA SER A 4 1.57 -12.09 -0.52
C SER A 4 0.26 -12.29 0.25
N LEU A 5 -0.85 -11.78 -0.31
CA LEU A 5 -2.17 -11.92 0.31
C LEU A 5 -2.56 -13.39 0.49
N ASP A 6 -2.26 -14.22 -0.51
CA ASP A 6 -2.49 -15.66 -0.46
C ASP A 6 -1.74 -16.33 0.71
N PHE A 7 -0.46 -16.00 0.88
CA PHE A 7 0.34 -16.56 1.97
C PHE A 7 -0.23 -16.18 3.34
N ARG A 8 -0.64 -14.92 3.53
CA ARG A 8 -1.27 -14.46 4.79
C ARG A 8 -2.55 -15.23 5.10
N LYS A 9 -3.41 -15.41 4.09
CA LYS A 9 -4.63 -16.20 4.22
C LYS A 9 -4.33 -17.64 4.63
N ARG A 10 -3.33 -18.26 3.99
CA ARG A 10 -2.93 -19.63 4.31
C ARG A 10 -2.40 -19.77 5.74
N VAL A 11 -1.60 -18.82 6.21
CA VAL A 11 -1.07 -18.83 7.59
C VAL A 11 -2.20 -18.71 8.62
N LEU A 12 -3.13 -17.77 8.43
CA LEU A 12 -4.26 -17.59 9.34
C LEU A 12 -5.22 -18.79 9.30
N ALA A 13 -5.52 -19.31 8.11
CA ALA A 13 -6.34 -20.50 7.96
C ALA A 13 -5.70 -21.74 8.63
N TYR A 14 -4.37 -21.89 8.54
CA TYR A 14 -3.66 -22.96 9.22
C TYR A 14 -3.75 -22.82 10.75
N LYS A 15 -3.53 -21.60 11.26
CA LYS A 15 -3.69 -21.31 12.69
C LYS A 15 -5.09 -21.71 13.19
N ASP A 16 -6.15 -21.32 12.46
CA ASP A 16 -7.53 -21.58 12.88
C ASP A 16 -7.89 -23.06 12.74
N LYS A 17 -7.41 -23.75 11.69
CA LYS A 17 -7.60 -25.19 11.49
C LYS A 17 -6.98 -26.03 12.62
N HIS A 18 -5.84 -25.59 13.15
CA HIS A 18 -5.09 -26.30 14.18
C HIS A 18 -5.25 -25.70 15.59
N SER A 19 -6.15 -24.73 15.77
CA SER A 19 -6.38 -24.01 17.03
C SER A 19 -5.09 -23.51 17.70
N LEU A 20 -4.12 -23.08 16.90
CA LEU A 20 -2.80 -22.66 17.38
C LEU A 20 -2.84 -21.27 18.02
N THR A 21 -1.96 -21.06 19.01
CA THR A 21 -1.69 -19.73 19.54
C THR A 21 -0.85 -18.91 18.54
N PHE A 22 -0.82 -17.59 18.74
CA PHE A 22 0.03 -16.71 17.92
C PHE A 22 1.52 -16.99 18.11
N GLU A 23 1.95 -17.40 19.30
CA GLU A 23 3.32 -17.81 19.59
C GLU A 23 3.70 -19.07 18.82
N GLN A 24 2.86 -20.10 18.86
CA GLN A 24 3.08 -21.34 18.11
C GLN A 24 3.08 -21.10 16.60
N THR A 25 2.16 -20.28 16.11
CA THR A 25 2.11 -19.89 14.68
C THR A 25 3.35 -19.09 14.28
N SER A 26 3.82 -18.21 15.15
CA SER A 26 5.03 -17.40 14.95
C SER A 26 6.28 -18.28 14.84
N ALA A 27 6.43 -19.24 15.75
CA ALA A 27 7.52 -20.22 15.71
C ALA A 27 7.44 -21.13 14.47
N HIS A 28 6.24 -21.60 14.11
CA HIS A 28 6.04 -22.53 12.99
C HIS A 28 6.35 -21.92 11.62
N PHE A 29 6.01 -20.65 11.42
CA PHE A 29 6.22 -19.97 10.14
C PHE A 29 7.41 -18.99 10.15
N GLU A 30 8.13 -18.87 11.27
CA GLU A 30 9.22 -17.92 11.48
C GLU A 30 8.82 -16.45 11.19
N ILE A 31 7.58 -16.10 11.55
CA ILE A 31 7.02 -14.75 11.34
C ILE A 31 6.84 -14.11 12.69
N SER A 32 7.26 -12.85 12.86
CA SER A 32 7.07 -12.14 14.13
C SER A 32 5.58 -12.10 14.53
N MET A 33 5.30 -12.28 15.82
CA MET A 33 3.93 -12.18 16.36
C MET A 33 3.26 -10.85 15.98
N ARG A 34 4.03 -9.74 15.99
CA ARG A 34 3.54 -8.41 15.58
C ARG A 34 2.96 -8.43 14.15
N THR A 35 3.59 -9.16 13.24
CA THR A 35 3.12 -9.31 11.87
C THR A 35 1.81 -10.09 11.82
N LEU A 36 1.68 -11.17 12.61
CA LEU A 36 0.44 -11.95 12.69
C LEU A 36 -0.72 -11.10 13.23
N PHE A 37 -0.51 -10.33 14.31
CA PHE A 37 -1.51 -9.40 14.83
C PHE A 37 -1.93 -8.35 13.80
N ARG A 38 -0.97 -7.82 13.03
CA ARG A 38 -1.28 -6.90 11.92
C ARG A 38 -2.18 -7.54 10.87
N TRP A 39 -1.95 -8.80 10.51
CA TRP A 39 -2.79 -9.50 9.53
C TRP A 39 -4.20 -9.79 10.03
N CYS A 40 -4.37 -10.05 11.32
CA CYS A 40 -5.70 -10.18 11.93
C CYS A 40 -6.49 -8.86 11.84
N ASN A 41 -5.83 -7.72 12.03
CA ASN A 41 -6.48 -6.41 11.91
C ASN A 41 -6.71 -5.99 10.45
N LYS A 42 -5.72 -6.22 9.59
CA LYS A 42 -5.76 -5.93 8.15
C LYS A 42 -4.92 -6.93 7.38
N ILE A 43 -5.59 -7.84 6.69
CA ILE A 43 -4.91 -8.88 5.90
C ILE A 43 -4.31 -8.31 4.61
N GLU A 44 -4.93 -7.29 4.03
CA GLU A 44 -4.52 -6.72 2.75
C GLU A 44 -3.16 -6.00 2.85
N PRO A 45 -2.22 -6.28 1.91
CA PRO A 45 -0.99 -5.53 1.82
C PRO A 45 -1.24 -4.06 1.50
N CYS A 46 -0.48 -3.17 2.14
CA CYS A 46 -0.34 -1.81 1.64
C CYS A 46 0.64 -1.85 0.46
N MET A 47 0.12 -1.69 -0.77
CA MET A 47 0.91 -1.81 -2.00
C MET A 47 1.63 -0.50 -2.35
N THR A 48 0.99 0.62 -2.04
CA THR A 48 1.51 1.97 -2.32
C THR A 48 1.62 2.75 -1.02
N ARG A 49 2.60 3.65 -0.94
CA ARG A 49 2.70 4.56 0.19
C ARG A 49 1.59 5.59 0.08
N ASP A 50 0.81 5.75 1.14
CA ASP A 50 -0.09 6.88 1.31
C ASP A 50 0.74 8.14 1.61
N LYS A 51 1.11 8.87 0.56
CA LYS A 51 1.84 10.13 0.65
C LYS A 51 1.27 11.12 -0.36
N PRO A 52 0.98 12.37 0.03
CA PRO A 52 0.56 13.40 -0.90
C PRO A 52 1.65 13.72 -1.92
N ALA A 53 1.23 14.21 -3.08
CA ALA A 53 2.13 14.72 -4.11
C ALA A 53 3.07 15.79 -3.52
N THR A 54 4.36 15.69 -3.84
CA THR A 54 5.40 16.52 -3.21
C THR A 54 5.58 17.89 -3.89
N LYS A 55 5.34 17.98 -5.20
CA LYS A 55 5.55 19.21 -5.98
C LYS A 55 4.27 19.99 -6.23
N ILE A 56 3.22 19.33 -6.73
CA ILE A 56 1.96 19.97 -7.12
C ILE A 56 0.82 19.18 -6.50
N PRO A 57 -0.16 19.83 -5.85
CA PRO A 57 -1.37 19.16 -5.39
C PRO A 57 -2.21 18.63 -6.56
N ASP A 58 -2.78 17.44 -6.43
CA ASP A 58 -3.56 16.80 -7.51
C ASP A 58 -4.67 17.69 -8.07
N LYS A 59 -5.33 18.48 -7.21
CA LYS A 59 -6.39 19.41 -7.62
C LYS A 59 -5.90 20.46 -8.62
N VAL A 60 -4.68 20.98 -8.42
CA VAL A 60 -4.09 22.00 -9.29
C VAL A 60 -3.74 21.38 -10.64
N LEU A 61 -3.16 20.18 -10.62
CA LEU A 61 -2.84 19.45 -11.85
C LEU A 61 -4.09 19.08 -12.64
N ILE A 62 -5.15 18.61 -11.98
CA ILE A 62 -6.43 18.27 -12.63
C ILE A 62 -7.05 19.51 -13.28
N ALA A 63 -7.09 20.65 -12.58
CA ALA A 63 -7.62 21.89 -13.15
C ALA A 63 -6.83 22.35 -14.38
N ASP A 64 -5.51 22.20 -14.35
CA ASP A 64 -4.64 22.52 -15.49
C ASP A 64 -4.90 21.60 -16.71
N VAL A 65 -5.10 20.30 -16.48
CA VAL A 65 -5.49 19.32 -17.52
C VAL A 65 -6.85 19.64 -18.15
N GLN A 66 -7.81 20.08 -17.35
CA GLN A 66 -9.14 20.43 -17.88
C GLN A 66 -9.11 21.73 -18.70
N ASN A 67 -8.35 22.73 -18.27
CA ASN A 67 -8.28 24.03 -18.96
C ASN A 67 -7.41 23.99 -20.23
N PHE A 68 -6.43 23.07 -20.28
CA PHE A 68 -5.45 22.99 -21.35
C PHE A 68 -5.18 21.52 -21.68
N SER A 69 -6.16 20.81 -22.27
CA SER A 69 -6.06 19.36 -22.52
C SER A 69 -4.91 19.01 -23.46
N ASP A 70 -4.70 19.85 -24.47
CA ASP A 70 -3.80 19.57 -25.61
C ASP A 70 -2.35 19.98 -25.32
N ASP A 71 -2.12 20.74 -24.26
CA ASP A 71 -0.79 21.21 -23.87
C ASP A 71 0.13 20.05 -23.50
N SER A 72 1.36 20.16 -23.98
CA SER A 72 2.44 19.26 -23.65
C SER A 72 2.85 19.34 -22.18
N GLN A 73 3.50 18.30 -21.65
CA GLN A 73 4.00 18.29 -20.28
C GLN A 73 4.98 19.43 -20.00
N TRP A 74 5.73 19.88 -21.01
CA TRP A 74 6.68 20.99 -20.87
C TRP A 74 5.98 22.34 -20.64
N GLU A 75 4.91 22.64 -21.38
CA GLU A 75 4.12 23.86 -21.20
C GLU A 75 3.45 23.89 -19.83
N ARG A 76 2.90 22.75 -19.42
CA ARG A 76 2.30 22.57 -18.08
C ARG A 76 3.32 22.77 -16.98
N ALA A 77 4.51 22.17 -17.11
CA ALA A 77 5.59 22.31 -16.14
C ALA A 77 6.04 23.77 -15.99
N LYS A 78 6.17 24.50 -17.11
CA LYS A 78 6.48 25.93 -17.12
C LYS A 78 5.40 26.76 -16.42
N ARG A 79 4.12 26.46 -16.64
CA ARG A 79 2.99 27.17 -16.00
C ARG A 79 2.86 26.87 -14.50
N LEU A 80 3.11 25.63 -14.11
CA LEU A 80 3.04 25.17 -12.72
C LEU A 80 4.35 25.39 -11.93
N GLY A 81 5.38 25.96 -12.58
CA GLY A 81 6.65 26.27 -11.93
C GLY A 81 7.44 25.05 -11.47
N VAL A 82 7.30 23.92 -12.17
CA VAL A 82 7.98 22.66 -11.82
C VAL A 82 8.93 22.20 -12.92
N SER A 83 9.88 21.35 -12.53
CA SER A 83 10.76 20.58 -13.43
C SER A 83 10.76 19.11 -13.06
#